data_AF-A0A5B0SNT7-F1
#
_entry.id   AF-A0A5B0SNT7-F1
#
_cell.length_a   1.000
_cell.length_b   1.000
_cell.length_c   1.000
_cell.angle_alpha   90.00
_cell.angle_beta   90.00
_cell.angle_gamma   90.00
#
_symmetry.space_group_name_H-M   'P 1'
#
loop_
_entity.id
_entity.type
_entity.pdbx_description
1 polymer ?
#
loop_
_entity_poly.entity_id
_entity_poly.type
_entity_poly.pdbx_seq_one_letter_code
_entity_poly.pdbx_strand_id
1 'polypeptide(L)'
;MPPWLAPNMITLIGLMFIVVNVITVIIYIPDLKADAPSWVYFSFAFGLFFYQTMDNVDGKQARKTGTSSPLGELFDHGIDSLNCVLGGLVQCAAVGTGHSLYAVFILIVACWPMYLGILYLGFVNGPTEGLLIAMAVLLCTGFGGVQIWRKPAENFIMLPQPILTYSEKYGHQLTLLDLFVSFVMFALVFGHAPSCFYNTWTAIRTNKSQPRSKQDLRILSFSQALLRTLPLLIFTFCSALWLASPHSHILKSEKIIEFGLMLC
;
A
#
# COMPACT_ATOMS: atom_id res chain seq x y z
N MET A 1 -11.46 19.55 15.49
CA MET A 1 -10.05 19.98 15.55
C MET A 1 -9.94 21.42 16.04
N PRO A 2 -9.05 21.70 17.01
CA PRO A 2 -8.76 23.06 17.47
C PRO A 2 -8.22 23.95 16.34
N PRO A 3 -8.56 25.25 16.27
CA PRO A 3 -8.15 26.11 15.15
C PRO A 3 -6.64 26.36 15.02
N TRP A 4 -5.87 26.20 16.11
CA TRP A 4 -4.42 26.44 16.14
C TRP A 4 -3.59 25.28 15.58
N LEU A 5 -4.20 24.09 15.42
CA LEU A 5 -3.50 22.93 14.92
C LEU A 5 -3.47 22.97 13.39
N ALA A 6 -2.25 23.07 12.83
CA ALA A 6 -2.03 23.09 11.40
C ALA A 6 -2.47 21.77 10.75
N PRO A 7 -3.11 21.79 9.56
CA PRO A 7 -3.55 20.59 8.84
C PRO A 7 -2.46 19.52 8.69
N ASN A 8 -1.31 19.87 8.11
CA ASN A 8 -0.19 18.95 7.89
C ASN A 8 0.34 18.29 9.19
N MET A 9 0.20 18.97 10.33
CA MET A 9 0.58 18.40 11.63
C MET A 9 -0.35 17.24 12.01
N ILE A 10 -1.62 17.30 11.61
CA ILE A 10 -2.61 16.24 11.83
C ILE A 10 -2.16 14.96 11.10
N THR A 11 -1.89 15.04 9.79
CA THR A 11 -1.38 13.91 9.00
C THR A 11 -0.06 13.38 9.58
N LEU A 12 0.86 14.28 9.96
CA LEU A 12 2.14 13.89 10.57
C LEU A 12 1.96 13.13 11.90
N ILE A 13 1.04 13.57 12.76
CA ILE A 13 0.69 12.85 14.00
C ILE A 13 0.17 11.46 13.67
N GLY A 14 -0.66 11.32 12.64
CA GLY A 14 -1.10 10.03 12.12
C GLY A 14 0.08 9.13 11.74
N LEU A 15 1.04 9.66 10.97
CA LEU A 15 2.23 8.91 10.53
C LEU A 15 3.07 8.41 11.71
N MET A 16 3.17 9.17 12.80
CA MET A 16 3.95 8.75 13.97
C MET A 16 3.47 7.43 14.58
N PHE A 17 2.16 7.11 14.50
CA PHE A 17 1.66 5.81 14.94
C PHE A 17 2.15 4.66 14.04
N ILE A 18 2.28 4.92 12.74
CA ILE A 18 2.82 3.95 11.77
C ILE A 18 4.31 3.73 12.02
N VAL A 19 5.06 4.81 12.31
CA VAL A 19 6.47 4.72 12.70
C VAL A 19 6.63 3.87 13.98
N VAL A 20 5.79 4.09 14.99
CA VAL A 20 5.78 3.26 16.21
C VAL A 20 5.48 1.79 15.89
N ASN A 21 4.56 1.52 14.97
CA ASN A 21 4.28 0.15 14.52
C ASN A 21 5.48 -0.49 13.83
N VAL A 22 6.20 0.24 12.96
CA VAL A 22 7.44 -0.25 12.34
C VAL A 22 8.53 -0.52 13.38
N ILE A 23 8.69 0.35 14.37
CA ILE A 23 9.61 0.10 15.50
C ILE A 23 9.20 -1.18 16.24
N THR A 24 7.90 -1.39 16.45
CA THR A 24 7.38 -2.60 17.08
C THR A 24 7.65 -3.85 16.24
N VAL A 25 7.55 -3.76 14.89
CA VAL A 25 7.99 -4.84 13.99
C VAL A 25 9.47 -5.16 14.20
N ILE A 26 10.34 -4.15 14.24
CA ILE A 26 11.79 -4.35 14.41
C ILE A 26 12.10 -5.02 15.76
N ILE A 27 11.36 -4.71 16.82
CA ILE A 27 11.59 -5.26 18.16
C ILE A 27 11.01 -6.68 18.32
N TYR A 28 9.79 -6.91 17.83
CA TYR A 28 9.06 -8.16 18.10
C TYR A 28 9.11 -9.18 16.96
N ILE A 29 9.20 -8.73 15.71
CA ILE A 29 9.11 -9.57 14.50
C ILE A 29 10.20 -9.17 13.47
N PRO A 30 11.48 -9.14 13.86
CA PRO A 30 12.56 -8.70 12.96
C PRO A 30 12.72 -9.63 11.74
N ASP A 31 12.32 -10.90 11.87
CA ASP A 31 12.38 -11.91 10.81
C ASP A 31 11.18 -11.86 9.85
N LEU A 32 10.19 -10.98 10.11
CA LEU A 32 8.90 -10.87 9.42
C LEU A 32 8.11 -12.19 9.35
N LYS A 33 8.40 -13.14 10.25
CA LYS A 33 7.93 -14.52 10.16
C LYS A 33 7.44 -15.06 11.49
N ALA A 34 8.11 -14.74 12.60
CA ALA A 34 7.70 -15.19 13.92
C ALA A 34 6.33 -14.62 14.32
N ASP A 35 5.66 -15.32 15.24
CA ASP A 35 4.44 -14.80 15.85
C ASP A 35 4.80 -13.82 16.97
N ALA A 36 3.93 -12.85 17.22
CA ALA A 36 4.05 -11.88 18.30
C ALA A 36 2.82 -11.91 19.20
N PRO A 37 2.88 -11.33 20.42
CA PRO A 37 1.70 -11.16 21.24
C PRO A 37 0.58 -10.43 20.49
N SER A 38 -0.66 -10.89 20.61
CA SER A 38 -1.82 -10.34 19.87
C SER A 38 -1.96 -8.82 19.91
N TRP A 39 -1.58 -8.18 21.03
CA TRP A 39 -1.65 -6.73 21.17
C TRP A 39 -0.80 -5.99 20.13
N VAL A 40 0.29 -6.60 19.63
CA VAL A 40 1.15 -6.03 18.58
C VAL A 40 0.35 -5.86 17.28
N TYR A 41 -0.40 -6.88 16.88
CA TYR A 41 -1.23 -6.79 15.68
C TYR A 41 -2.45 -5.88 15.87
N PHE A 42 -3.02 -5.82 17.08
CA PHE A 42 -4.06 -4.83 17.38
C PHE A 42 -3.54 -3.40 17.38
N SER A 43 -2.30 -3.15 17.83
CA SER A 43 -1.66 -1.83 17.72
C SER A 43 -1.39 -1.45 16.27
N PHE A 44 -1.05 -2.43 15.42
CA PHE A 44 -0.94 -2.23 13.98
C PHE A 44 -2.26 -1.74 13.37
N ALA A 45 -3.35 -2.47 13.64
CA ALA A 45 -4.68 -2.10 13.15
C ALA A 45 -5.11 -0.72 13.66
N PHE A 46 -4.87 -0.44 14.94
CA PHE A 46 -5.17 0.87 15.54
C PHE A 46 -4.36 1.99 14.89
N GLY A 47 -3.05 1.81 14.70
CA GLY A 47 -2.21 2.83 14.09
C GLY A 47 -2.60 3.12 12.65
N LEU A 48 -2.97 2.08 11.88
CA LEU A 48 -3.49 2.26 10.51
C LEU A 48 -4.83 2.98 10.48
N PHE A 49 -5.76 2.59 11.37
CA PHE A 49 -7.04 3.27 11.55
C PHE A 49 -6.87 4.75 11.92
N PHE A 50 -5.93 5.02 12.84
CA PHE A 50 -5.69 6.37 13.32
C PHE A 50 -5.04 7.23 12.24
N TYR A 51 -4.05 6.70 11.52
CA TYR A 51 -3.43 7.35 10.36
C TYR A 51 -4.49 7.80 9.35
N GLN A 52 -5.30 6.85 8.84
CA GLN A 52 -6.30 7.17 7.81
C GLN A 52 -7.31 8.21 8.29
N THR A 53 -7.59 8.25 9.59
CA THR A 53 -8.56 9.18 10.17
C THR A 53 -7.96 10.57 10.22
N MET A 54 -6.69 10.69 10.61
CA MET A 54 -5.98 11.95 10.68
C MET A 54 -5.76 12.56 9.31
N ASP A 55 -5.32 11.74 8.35
CA ASP A 55 -5.22 12.07 6.93
C ASP A 55 -6.55 12.67 6.40
N ASN A 56 -7.66 11.93 6.51
CA ASN A 56 -8.97 12.43 6.06
C ASN A 56 -9.49 13.69 6.78
N VAL A 57 -8.97 14.00 7.97
CA VAL A 57 -9.37 15.19 8.77
C VAL A 57 -8.55 16.42 8.37
N ASP A 58 -7.34 16.26 7.85
CA ASP A 58 -6.41 17.33 7.56
C ASP A 58 -7.00 18.32 6.52
N GLY A 59 -7.61 17.82 5.43
CA GLY A 59 -8.14 18.62 4.35
C GLY A 59 -9.42 19.32 4.75
N LYS A 60 -10.20 18.69 5.65
CA LYS A 60 -11.36 19.34 6.29
C LYS A 60 -10.90 20.49 7.16
N GLN A 61 -9.83 20.31 7.92
CA GLN A 61 -9.24 21.36 8.74
C GLN A 61 -8.70 22.49 7.85
N ALA A 62 -7.95 22.19 6.78
CA ALA A 62 -7.39 23.20 5.88
C ALA A 62 -8.47 24.09 5.26
N ARG A 63 -9.60 23.51 4.84
CA ARG A 63 -10.75 24.27 4.35
C ARG A 63 -11.40 25.12 5.45
N LYS A 64 -11.53 24.58 6.65
CA LYS A 64 -12.11 25.28 7.81
C LYS A 64 -11.26 26.48 8.24
N THR A 65 -9.93 26.35 8.25
CA THR A 65 -9.00 27.41 8.67
C THR A 65 -8.58 28.34 7.54
N GLY A 66 -8.98 28.05 6.29
CA GLY A 66 -8.59 28.84 5.13
C GLY A 66 -7.11 28.71 4.77
N THR A 67 -6.47 27.60 5.16
CA THR A 67 -5.02 27.37 4.98
C THR A 67 -4.70 26.32 3.91
N SER A 68 -5.64 26.04 2.99
CA SER A 68 -5.39 25.17 1.83
C SER A 68 -4.32 25.77 0.92
N SER A 69 -3.32 24.96 0.56
CA SER A 69 -2.22 25.39 -0.32
C SER A 69 -1.65 24.22 -1.12
N PRO A 70 -1.04 24.48 -2.30
CA PRO A 70 -0.36 23.44 -3.09
C PRO A 70 0.77 22.74 -2.32
N LEU A 71 1.47 23.47 -1.43
CA LEU A 71 2.50 22.88 -0.58
C LEU A 71 1.91 21.95 0.48
N GLY A 72 0.73 22.29 1.02
CA GLY A 72 -0.02 21.43 1.93
C GLY A 72 -0.39 20.11 1.27
N GLU A 73 -0.97 20.17 0.07
CA GLU A 73 -1.34 18.99 -0.73
C GLU A 73 -0.11 18.14 -1.09
N LEU A 74 1.02 18.76 -1.47
CA LEU A 74 2.27 18.04 -1.73
C LEU A 74 2.80 17.31 -0.48
N PHE A 75 2.73 17.96 0.69
CA PHE A 75 3.15 17.36 1.95
C PHE A 75 2.28 16.16 2.30
N ASP A 76 0.96 16.30 2.23
CA ASP A 76 -0.02 15.25 2.54
C ASP A 76 0.20 14.00 1.66
N HIS A 77 0.29 14.19 0.35
CA HIS A 77 0.60 13.10 -0.59
C HIS A 77 1.98 12.46 -0.36
N GLY A 78 2.96 13.25 0.10
CA GLY A 78 4.28 12.74 0.48
C GLY A 78 4.19 11.81 1.70
N ILE A 79 3.41 12.21 2.71
CA ILE A 79 3.18 11.40 3.91
C ILE A 79 2.39 10.13 3.58
N ASP A 80 1.40 10.20 2.70
CA ASP A 80 0.69 9.02 2.18
C ASP A 80 1.62 8.03 1.50
N SER A 81 2.55 8.53 0.68
CA SER A 81 3.55 7.70 0.00
C SER A 81 4.44 6.96 0.99
N LEU A 82 4.87 7.62 2.07
CA LEU A 82 5.63 6.98 3.15
C LEU A 82 4.77 5.93 3.86
N ASN A 83 3.53 6.27 4.22
CA ASN A 83 2.64 5.35 4.91
C ASN A 83 2.33 4.09 4.08
N CYS A 84 2.21 4.20 2.76
CA CYS A 84 2.00 3.03 1.91
C CYS A 84 3.11 1.98 2.11
N VAL A 85 4.37 2.41 2.07
CA VAL A 85 5.52 1.49 2.23
C VAL A 85 5.64 1.00 3.67
N LEU A 86 5.57 1.90 4.65
CA LEU A 86 5.68 1.54 6.07
C LEU A 86 4.52 0.63 6.51
N GLY A 87 3.30 0.94 6.08
CA GLY A 87 2.12 0.11 6.27
C GLY A 87 2.25 -1.24 5.55
N GLY A 88 2.83 -1.28 4.35
CA GLY A 88 3.18 -2.51 3.65
C GLY A 88 4.16 -3.38 4.44
N LEU A 89 5.15 -2.78 5.12
CA LEU A 89 6.08 -3.50 5.99
C LEU A 89 5.37 -4.08 7.22
N VAL A 90 4.49 -3.30 7.85
CA VAL A 90 3.63 -3.77 8.95
C VAL A 90 2.74 -4.93 8.47
N GLN A 91 2.22 -4.84 7.25
CA GLN A 91 1.40 -5.89 6.65
C GLN A 91 2.20 -7.19 6.41
N CYS A 92 3.43 -7.08 5.91
CA CYS A 92 4.36 -8.20 5.76
C CYS A 92 4.58 -8.94 7.07
N ALA A 93 4.83 -8.20 8.16
CA ALA A 93 5.00 -8.78 9.49
C ALA A 93 3.72 -9.50 9.98
N ALA A 94 2.55 -8.90 9.73
CA ALA A 94 1.27 -9.47 10.17
C ALA A 94 0.83 -10.71 9.39
N VAL A 95 1.22 -10.85 8.11
CA VAL A 95 0.92 -12.05 7.32
C VAL A 95 2.06 -13.07 7.32
N GLY A 96 3.18 -12.74 7.97
CA GLY A 96 4.31 -13.66 8.16
C GLY A 96 5.04 -14.01 6.87
N THR A 97 5.25 -13.02 6.00
CA THR A 97 5.93 -13.22 4.70
C THR A 97 7.36 -13.74 4.84
N GLY A 98 8.02 -13.46 5.95
CA GLY A 98 9.45 -13.59 6.13
C GLY A 98 10.26 -12.70 5.19
N HIS A 99 11.58 -12.87 5.20
CA HIS A 99 12.47 -12.21 4.24
C HIS A 99 12.42 -12.88 2.86
N SER A 100 11.25 -12.81 2.21
CA SER A 100 10.94 -13.52 0.97
C SER A 100 10.61 -12.57 -0.18
N LEU A 101 10.49 -13.14 -1.38
CA LEU A 101 9.99 -12.42 -2.56
C LEU A 101 8.54 -11.93 -2.38
N TYR A 102 7.74 -12.54 -1.50
CA TYR A 102 6.40 -12.03 -1.18
C TYR A 102 6.48 -10.69 -0.45
N ALA A 103 7.42 -10.53 0.47
CA ALA A 103 7.62 -9.27 1.16
C ALA A 103 8.10 -8.18 0.21
N VAL A 104 9.07 -8.49 -0.66
CA VAL A 104 9.51 -7.60 -1.75
C VAL A 104 8.34 -7.17 -2.60
N PHE A 105 7.54 -8.13 -3.06
CA PHE A 105 6.40 -7.87 -3.93
C PHE A 105 5.39 -6.94 -3.27
N ILE A 106 4.99 -7.21 -2.02
CA ILE A 106 4.05 -6.36 -1.27
C ILE A 106 4.61 -4.94 -1.11
N LEU A 107 5.88 -4.79 -0.74
CA LEU A 107 6.50 -3.48 -0.54
C LEU A 107 6.57 -2.66 -1.84
N ILE A 108 6.96 -3.29 -2.95
CA ILE A 108 6.99 -2.61 -4.26
C ILE A 108 5.58 -2.25 -4.70
N VAL A 109 4.62 -3.17 -4.59
CA VAL A 109 3.21 -2.91 -4.96
C VAL A 109 2.62 -1.79 -4.10
N ALA A 110 3.00 -1.69 -2.82
CA ALA A 110 2.54 -0.62 -1.95
C ALA A 110 2.93 0.78 -2.47
N CYS A 111 4.03 0.92 -3.23
CA CYS A 111 4.36 2.19 -3.88
C CYS A 111 3.38 2.57 -4.99
N TRP A 112 2.74 1.60 -5.66
CA TRP A 112 2.00 1.85 -6.90
C TRP A 112 0.77 2.74 -6.73
N PRO A 113 -0.09 2.56 -5.71
CA PRO A 113 -1.30 3.37 -5.55
C PRO A 113 -1.06 4.87 -5.51
N MET A 114 0.06 5.35 -4.96
CA MET A 114 0.33 6.79 -4.88
C MET A 114 0.80 7.40 -6.19
N TYR A 115 1.65 6.68 -6.93
CA TYR A 115 2.07 7.13 -8.26
C TYR A 115 0.96 6.96 -9.31
N LEU A 116 0.06 6.00 -9.10
CA LEU A 116 -1.20 5.89 -9.83
C LEU A 116 -2.25 6.88 -9.32
N GLY A 117 -2.12 7.45 -8.12
CA GLY A 117 -2.97 8.54 -7.62
C GLY A 117 -2.76 9.87 -8.35
N ILE A 118 -1.66 9.99 -9.10
CA ILE A 118 -1.46 11.05 -10.11
C ILE A 118 -2.46 10.88 -11.27
N LEU A 119 -2.97 9.66 -11.50
CA LEU A 119 -4.14 9.40 -12.33
C LEU A 119 -5.37 9.60 -11.44
N TYR A 120 -6.39 10.28 -11.97
CA TYR A 120 -7.56 10.71 -11.20
C TYR A 120 -8.16 9.58 -10.32
N LEU A 121 -8.26 9.82 -9.02
CA LEU A 121 -8.93 8.90 -8.09
C LEU A 121 -10.45 9.00 -8.24
N GLY A 122 -11.12 7.83 -8.26
CA GLY A 122 -12.58 7.71 -8.35
C GLY A 122 -13.25 7.69 -6.97
N PHE A 123 -14.58 7.55 -6.94
CA PHE A 123 -15.36 7.44 -5.70
C PHE A 123 -15.03 6.16 -4.90
N VAL A 124 -14.75 5.07 -5.63
CA VAL A 124 -14.06 3.88 -5.11
C VAL A 124 -12.59 4.08 -5.45
N ASN A 125 -11.80 4.48 -4.48
CA ASN A 125 -10.49 5.07 -4.73
C ASN A 125 -9.35 4.06 -4.60
N GLY A 126 -9.49 2.95 -3.89
CA GLY A 126 -8.40 2.00 -3.68
C GLY A 126 -7.66 2.21 -2.35
N PRO A 127 -7.18 3.44 -2.00
CA PRO A 127 -6.67 3.72 -0.67
C PRO A 127 -7.70 3.45 0.43
N THR A 128 -8.94 3.92 0.30
CA THR A 128 -9.96 3.73 1.36
C THR A 128 -10.31 2.25 1.56
N GLU A 129 -10.67 1.54 0.48
CA GLU A 129 -11.06 0.14 0.55
C GLU A 129 -9.87 -0.77 0.89
N GLY A 130 -8.69 -0.45 0.33
CA GLY A 130 -7.44 -1.16 0.59
C GLY A 130 -7.01 -1.04 2.05
N LEU A 131 -7.15 0.15 2.66
CA LEU A 131 -6.88 0.36 4.08
C LEU A 131 -7.84 -0.42 4.98
N LEU A 132 -9.13 -0.48 4.63
CA LEU A 132 -10.12 -1.31 5.35
C LEU A 132 -9.77 -2.80 5.29
N ILE A 133 -9.36 -3.30 4.12
CA ILE A 133 -8.92 -4.68 3.96
C ILE A 133 -7.63 -4.92 4.77
N ALA A 134 -6.66 -4.02 4.69
CA ALA A 134 -5.42 -4.11 5.47
C ALA A 134 -5.72 -4.16 6.98
N MET A 135 -6.58 -3.26 7.49
CA MET A 135 -7.03 -3.31 8.89
C MET A 135 -7.70 -4.63 9.24
N ALA A 136 -8.56 -5.17 8.38
CA ALA A 136 -9.20 -6.46 8.62
C ALA A 136 -8.16 -7.60 8.71
N VAL A 137 -7.15 -7.60 7.84
CA VAL A 137 -6.04 -8.56 7.87
C VAL A 137 -5.25 -8.46 9.18
N LEU A 138 -4.93 -7.23 9.62
CA LEU A 138 -4.23 -7.00 10.90
C LEU A 138 -5.04 -7.49 12.10
N LEU A 139 -6.36 -7.25 12.12
CA LEU A 139 -7.26 -7.74 13.16
C LEU A 139 -7.36 -9.27 13.14
N CYS A 140 -7.49 -9.88 11.96
CA CYS A 140 -7.50 -11.34 11.81
C CYS A 140 -6.23 -11.98 12.38
N THR A 141 -5.06 -11.41 12.09
CA THR A 141 -3.80 -11.85 12.71
C THR A 141 -3.81 -11.62 14.21
N GLY A 142 -4.33 -10.50 14.72
CA GLY A 142 -4.43 -10.25 16.16
C GLY A 142 -5.24 -11.30 16.91
N PHE A 143 -6.36 -11.76 16.34
CA PHE A 143 -7.20 -12.78 16.97
C PHE A 143 -6.65 -14.21 16.83
N GLY A 144 -5.99 -14.53 15.72
CA GLY A 144 -5.66 -15.92 15.39
C GLY A 144 -4.18 -16.23 15.21
N GLY A 145 -3.30 -15.23 15.38
CA GLY A 145 -1.86 -15.31 15.21
C GLY A 145 -1.42 -15.38 13.75
N VAL A 146 -0.13 -15.20 13.52
CA VAL A 146 0.47 -15.22 12.17
C VAL A 146 0.33 -16.60 11.48
N GLN A 147 0.17 -17.66 12.26
CA GLN A 147 0.13 -19.04 11.75
C GLN A 147 -1.08 -19.31 10.86
N ILE A 148 -2.16 -18.51 10.95
CA ILE A 148 -3.31 -18.63 10.05
C ILE A 148 -2.85 -18.57 8.59
N TRP A 149 -1.95 -17.65 8.26
CA TRP A 149 -1.49 -17.41 6.89
C TRP A 149 -0.74 -18.60 6.28
N ARG A 150 -0.23 -19.51 7.10
CA ARG A 150 0.46 -20.73 6.66
C ARG A 150 -0.44 -21.94 6.51
N LYS A 151 -1.68 -21.84 6.96
CA LYS A 151 -2.63 -22.95 6.84
C LYS A 151 -3.00 -23.16 5.36
N PRO A 152 -3.24 -24.42 4.95
CA PRO A 152 -3.75 -24.71 3.62
C PRO A 152 -5.03 -23.93 3.33
N ALA A 153 -5.08 -23.31 2.14
CA ALA A 153 -6.20 -22.50 1.69
C ALA A 153 -7.52 -23.30 1.60
N GLU A 154 -7.41 -24.59 1.23
CA GLU A 154 -8.54 -25.52 1.12
C GLU A 154 -9.32 -25.74 2.43
N ASN A 155 -8.70 -25.45 3.58
CA ASN A 155 -9.38 -25.52 4.88
C ASN A 155 -10.41 -24.40 5.07
N PHE A 156 -10.36 -23.35 4.25
CA PHE A 156 -11.18 -22.14 4.40
C PHE A 156 -12.04 -21.86 3.19
N ILE A 157 -11.57 -22.18 1.98
CA ILE A 157 -12.29 -21.94 0.74
C ILE A 157 -12.24 -23.15 -0.18
N MET A 158 -13.32 -23.36 -0.94
CA MET A 158 -13.35 -24.37 -1.99
C MET A 158 -12.55 -23.88 -3.19
N LEU A 159 -11.42 -24.53 -3.48
CA LEU A 159 -10.59 -24.23 -4.64
C LEU A 159 -11.08 -25.00 -5.88
N PRO A 160 -11.09 -24.38 -7.07
CA PRO A 160 -11.35 -25.07 -8.33
C PRO A 160 -10.36 -26.23 -8.56
N GLN A 161 -10.86 -27.37 -9.04
CA GLN A 161 -10.05 -28.56 -9.34
C GLN A 161 -8.79 -28.29 -10.20
N PRO A 162 -8.83 -27.46 -11.25
CA PRO A 162 -7.62 -27.15 -12.02
C PRO A 162 -6.49 -26.51 -11.20
N ILE A 163 -6.84 -25.73 -10.18
CA ILE A 163 -5.88 -25.07 -9.29
C ILE A 163 -5.23 -26.08 -8.35
N LEU A 164 -6.03 -27.01 -7.81
CA LEU A 164 -5.54 -28.10 -6.96
C LEU A 164 -4.60 -29.03 -7.74
N THR A 165 -4.99 -29.45 -8.95
CA THR A 165 -4.14 -30.28 -9.81
C THR A 165 -2.83 -29.59 -10.18
N TYR A 166 -2.86 -28.28 -10.43
CA TYR A 166 -1.63 -27.50 -10.68
C TYR A 166 -0.75 -27.45 -9.43
N SER A 167 -1.32 -27.13 -8.27
CA SER A 167 -0.63 -27.06 -6.97
C SER A 167 0.06 -28.39 -6.63
N GLU A 168 -0.65 -29.52 -6.80
CA GLU A 168 -0.12 -30.87 -6.60
C GLU A 168 1.01 -31.20 -7.58
N LYS A 169 0.87 -30.83 -8.86
CA LYS A 169 1.88 -31.11 -9.91
C LYS A 169 3.24 -30.50 -9.59
N TYR A 170 3.28 -29.32 -8.97
CA TYR A 170 4.52 -28.63 -8.61
C TYR A 170 4.94 -28.85 -7.15
N GLY A 171 4.22 -29.70 -6.40
CA GLY A 171 4.56 -30.05 -5.01
C GLY A 171 4.42 -28.88 -4.01
N HIS A 172 3.62 -27.87 -4.32
CA HIS A 172 3.43 -26.69 -3.48
C HIS A 172 1.97 -26.57 -3.07
N GLN A 173 1.65 -26.88 -1.82
CA GLN A 173 0.30 -26.72 -1.27
C GLN A 173 -0.02 -25.22 -1.09
N LEU A 174 -1.11 -24.76 -1.67
CA LEU A 174 -1.53 -23.37 -1.55
C LEU A 174 -1.94 -23.04 -0.11
N THR A 175 -1.33 -21.98 0.42
CA THR A 175 -1.59 -21.41 1.74
C THR A 175 -2.46 -20.15 1.64
N LEU A 176 -3.00 -19.70 2.77
CA LEU A 176 -3.70 -18.41 2.83
C LEU A 176 -2.79 -17.22 2.47
N LEU A 177 -1.49 -17.30 2.73
CA LEU A 177 -0.52 -16.29 2.31
C LEU A 177 -0.43 -16.19 0.78
N ASP A 178 -0.40 -17.33 0.07
CA ASP A 178 -0.35 -17.35 -1.39
C ASP A 178 -1.60 -16.68 -1.99
N LEU A 179 -2.76 -16.97 -1.39
CA LEU A 179 -4.02 -16.34 -1.80
C LEU A 179 -4.02 -14.84 -1.51
N PHE A 180 -3.49 -14.41 -0.36
CA PHE A 180 -3.39 -12.99 -0.03
C PHE A 180 -2.48 -12.24 -1.02
N VAL A 181 -1.30 -12.77 -1.32
CA VAL A 181 -0.37 -12.17 -2.29
C VAL A 181 -0.99 -12.13 -3.69
N SER A 182 -1.65 -13.21 -4.11
CA SER A 182 -2.39 -13.28 -5.37
C SER A 182 -3.53 -12.27 -5.42
N PHE A 183 -4.25 -12.09 -4.30
CA PHE A 183 -5.30 -11.09 -4.16
C PHE A 183 -4.74 -9.67 -4.29
N VAL A 184 -3.61 -9.35 -3.65
CA VAL A 184 -2.95 -8.04 -3.77
C VAL A 184 -2.61 -7.74 -5.23
N MET A 185 -2.05 -8.72 -5.96
CA MET A 185 -1.77 -8.59 -7.39
C MET A 185 -3.04 -8.37 -8.20
N PHE A 186 -4.07 -9.19 -7.96
CA PHE A 186 -5.34 -9.11 -8.66
C PHE A 186 -6.02 -7.74 -8.43
N ALA A 187 -6.05 -7.28 -7.18
CA ALA A 187 -6.62 -5.99 -6.80
C ALA A 187 -5.90 -4.83 -7.49
N LEU A 188 -4.57 -4.88 -7.62
CA LEU A 188 -3.81 -3.88 -8.38
C LEU A 188 -4.16 -3.90 -9.87
N VAL A 189 -4.07 -5.07 -10.50
CA VAL A 189 -4.16 -5.22 -11.97
C VAL A 189 -5.58 -5.05 -12.50
N PHE A 190 -6.58 -5.57 -11.77
CA PHE A 190 -7.97 -5.59 -12.23
C PHE A 190 -8.86 -4.58 -11.50
N GLY A 191 -8.46 -4.10 -10.32
CA GLY A 191 -9.20 -3.09 -9.57
C GLY A 191 -8.60 -1.70 -9.76
N HIS A 192 -7.44 -1.47 -9.15
CA HIS A 192 -6.88 -0.13 -9.00
C HIS A 192 -6.38 0.47 -10.31
N ALA A 193 -5.51 -0.24 -11.04
CA ALA A 193 -4.95 0.28 -12.29
C ALA A 193 -6.02 0.61 -13.34
N PRO A 194 -7.00 -0.26 -13.65
CA PRO A 194 -8.05 0.06 -14.62
C PRO A 194 -8.91 1.26 -14.20
N SER A 195 -9.23 1.38 -12.92
CA SER A 195 -9.95 2.53 -12.36
C SER A 195 -9.17 3.83 -12.61
N CYS A 196 -7.89 3.87 -12.27
CA CYS A 196 -7.00 5.02 -12.50
C CYS A 196 -6.93 5.42 -13.98
N PHE A 197 -6.79 4.45 -14.89
CA PHE A 197 -6.76 4.72 -16.33
C PHE A 197 -8.12 5.23 -16.85
N TYR A 198 -9.23 4.62 -16.42
CA TYR A 198 -10.57 5.02 -16.81
C TYR A 198 -10.91 6.44 -16.34
N ASN A 199 -10.58 6.77 -15.09
CA ASN A 199 -10.83 8.10 -14.52
C ASN A 199 -9.98 9.17 -15.21
N THR A 200 -8.72 8.85 -15.54
CA THR A 200 -7.85 9.76 -16.30
C THR A 200 -8.39 10.01 -17.70
N TRP A 201 -8.81 8.95 -18.40
CA TRP A 201 -9.44 9.08 -19.71
C TRP A 201 -10.70 9.97 -19.63
N THR A 202 -11.53 9.75 -18.61
CA THR A 202 -12.74 10.53 -18.36
C THR A 202 -12.41 11.99 -18.07
N ALA A 203 -11.42 12.26 -17.22
CA ALA A 203 -10.99 13.62 -16.89
C ALA A 203 -10.47 14.39 -18.12
N ILE A 204 -9.66 13.74 -18.96
CA ILE A 204 -9.18 14.33 -20.23
C ILE A 204 -10.35 14.64 -21.17
N ARG A 205 -11.30 13.70 -21.31
CA ARG A 205 -12.46 13.87 -22.19
C ARG A 205 -13.34 15.03 -21.71
N THR A 206 -13.60 15.10 -20.41
CA THR A 206 -14.37 16.18 -19.79
C THR A 206 -13.65 17.52 -19.95
N ASN A 207 -12.33 17.59 -19.73
CA ASN A 207 -11.55 18.80 -19.92
C ASN A 207 -11.63 19.31 -21.37
N LYS A 208 -11.48 18.41 -22.36
CA LYS A 208 -11.61 18.76 -23.80
C LYS A 208 -13.00 19.25 -24.19
N SER A 209 -14.05 18.85 -23.48
CA SER A 209 -15.42 19.31 -23.74
C SER A 209 -15.68 20.74 -23.27
N GLN A 210 -14.81 21.31 -22.43
CA GLN A 210 -14.95 22.68 -21.93
C GLN A 210 -14.41 23.72 -22.94
N PRO A 211 -14.93 24.96 -22.91
CA PRO A 211 -14.37 26.08 -23.68
C PRO A 211 -12.88 26.26 -23.40
N ARG A 212 -12.10 26.64 -24.41
CA ARG A 212 -10.63 26.74 -24.32
C ARG A 212 -10.12 27.63 -23.18
N SER A 213 -10.90 28.63 -22.76
CA SER A 213 -10.58 29.51 -21.62
C SER A 213 -10.70 28.85 -20.25
N LYS A 214 -11.41 27.71 -20.14
CA LYS A 214 -11.63 26.95 -18.91
C LYS A 214 -10.89 25.61 -18.89
N GLN A 215 -10.19 25.26 -19.97
CA GLN A 215 -9.43 24.02 -20.04
C GLN A 215 -8.23 24.05 -19.09
N ASP A 216 -8.09 22.99 -18.30
CA ASP A 216 -6.90 22.78 -17.49
C ASP A 216 -5.77 22.22 -18.37
N LEU A 217 -4.74 23.04 -18.60
CA LEU A 217 -3.58 22.68 -19.42
C LEU A 217 -2.76 21.52 -18.82
N ARG A 218 -2.98 21.16 -17.56
CA ARG A 218 -2.28 20.04 -16.91
C ARG A 218 -2.83 18.67 -17.35
N ILE A 219 -4.01 18.62 -18.00
CA ILE A 219 -4.76 17.39 -18.30
C ILE A 219 -5.17 17.40 -19.78
N LEU A 220 -4.19 17.50 -20.67
CA LEU A 220 -4.43 17.65 -22.11
C LEU A 220 -4.41 16.32 -22.88
N SER A 221 -3.53 15.40 -22.49
CA SER A 221 -3.37 14.12 -23.19
C SER A 221 -3.11 12.95 -22.25
N PHE A 222 -3.52 11.77 -22.73
CA PHE A 222 -3.28 10.52 -22.03
C PHE A 222 -1.80 10.14 -22.04
N SER A 223 -1.06 10.50 -23.10
CA SER A 223 0.39 10.30 -23.17
C SER A 223 1.13 11.05 -22.07
N GLN A 224 0.73 12.29 -21.76
CA GLN A 224 1.31 13.04 -20.65
C GLN A 224 1.02 12.39 -19.30
N ALA A 225 -0.19 11.86 -19.11
CA ALA A 225 -0.54 11.12 -17.89
C ALA A 225 0.31 9.84 -17.75
N LEU A 226 0.51 9.09 -18.83
CA LEU A 226 1.36 7.90 -18.83
C LEU A 226 2.84 8.24 -18.56
N LEU A 227 3.36 9.33 -19.13
CA LEU A 227 4.72 9.79 -18.86
C LEU A 227 4.95 10.12 -17.38
N ARG A 228 3.91 10.54 -16.64
CA ARG A 228 4.00 10.77 -15.19
C ARG A 228 4.13 9.47 -14.37
N THR A 229 3.75 8.32 -14.93
CA THR A 229 3.97 7.01 -14.30
C THR A 229 5.35 6.42 -14.58
N LEU A 230 6.12 7.00 -15.52
CA LEU A 230 7.44 6.49 -15.90
C LEU A 230 8.42 6.40 -14.72
N PRO A 231 8.51 7.38 -13.79
CA PRO A 231 9.38 7.26 -12.62
C PRO A 231 9.09 6.01 -11.78
N LEU A 232 7.82 5.64 -11.58
CA LEU A 232 7.43 4.43 -10.86
C LEU A 232 7.91 3.17 -11.59
N LEU A 233 7.76 3.12 -12.91
CA LEU A 233 8.19 1.98 -13.71
C LEU A 233 9.72 1.81 -13.67
N ILE A 234 10.46 2.92 -13.80
CA ILE A 234 11.91 2.93 -13.68
C ILE A 234 12.32 2.49 -12.27
N PHE A 235 11.71 3.06 -11.23
CA PHE A 235 11.98 2.70 -9.84
C PHE A 235 11.73 1.22 -9.55
N THR A 236 10.58 0.69 -10.01
CA THR A 236 10.22 -0.73 -9.87
C THR A 236 11.24 -1.63 -10.59
N PHE A 237 11.59 -1.26 -11.83
CA PHE A 237 12.56 -2.01 -12.63
C PHE A 237 13.96 -2.01 -12.02
N CYS A 238 14.45 -0.84 -11.60
CA CYS A 238 15.74 -0.71 -10.92
C CYS A 238 15.78 -1.49 -9.60
N SER A 239 14.69 -1.46 -8.82
CA SER A 239 14.57 -2.24 -7.59
C SER A 239 14.61 -3.74 -7.87
N ALA A 240 13.90 -4.20 -8.90
CA ALA A 240 13.93 -5.60 -9.32
C ALA A 240 15.33 -6.04 -9.79
N LEU A 241 16.01 -5.22 -10.61
CA LEU A 241 17.38 -5.48 -11.06
C LEU A 241 18.37 -5.52 -9.89
N TRP A 242 18.22 -4.61 -8.92
CA TRP A 242 19.05 -4.61 -7.74
C TRP A 242 18.87 -5.89 -6.93
N LEU A 243 17.64 -6.34 -6.71
CA LEU A 243 17.36 -7.58 -5.97
C LEU A 243 17.80 -8.84 -6.73
N ALA A 244 17.68 -8.84 -8.06
CA ALA A 244 18.12 -9.94 -8.92
C ALA A 244 19.65 -10.02 -9.08
N SER A 245 20.37 -8.94 -8.77
CA SER A 245 21.83 -8.89 -8.88
C SER A 245 22.49 -9.96 -7.99
N PRO A 246 23.48 -10.72 -8.49
CA PRO A 246 24.24 -11.68 -7.68
C PRO A 246 24.92 -11.05 -6.46
N HIS A 247 25.23 -9.74 -6.54
CA HIS A 247 25.85 -8.92 -5.50
C HIS A 247 24.85 -8.36 -4.49
N SER A 248 23.55 -8.62 -4.67
CA SER A 248 22.54 -8.19 -3.71
C SER A 248 22.59 -9.05 -2.45
N HIS A 249 22.63 -8.38 -1.31
CA HIS A 249 22.62 -9.00 0.01
C HIS A 249 21.26 -8.91 0.70
N ILE A 250 20.28 -8.26 0.08
CA ILE A 250 18.99 -7.94 0.72
C ILE A 250 18.26 -9.21 1.19
N LEU A 251 18.00 -10.15 0.29
CA LEU A 251 17.34 -11.41 0.64
C LEU A 251 18.27 -12.37 1.39
N LYS A 252 19.55 -12.43 0.99
CA LYS A 252 20.55 -13.36 1.59
C LYS A 252 20.86 -13.05 3.06
N SER A 253 20.78 -11.78 3.44
CA SER A 253 21.12 -11.29 4.78
C SER A 253 19.90 -10.83 5.56
N GLU A 254 18.69 -11.18 5.08
CA GLU A 254 17.43 -10.88 5.77
C GLU A 254 17.22 -9.38 6.04
N LYS A 255 17.46 -8.54 5.02
CA LYS A 255 17.43 -7.06 5.09
C LYS A 255 16.20 -6.42 4.45
N ILE A 256 15.06 -7.09 4.56
CA ILE A 256 13.81 -6.60 3.94
C ILE A 256 13.23 -5.39 4.67
N ILE A 257 13.42 -5.29 5.99
CA ILE A 257 12.99 -4.11 6.74
C ILE A 257 13.77 -2.88 6.26
N GLU A 258 15.09 -2.99 6.15
CA GLU A 258 15.95 -1.92 5.63
C GLU A 258 15.64 -1.61 4.16
N PHE A 259 15.36 -2.63 3.34
CA PHE A 259 14.90 -2.43 1.97
C PHE A 259 13.61 -1.61 1.92
N GLY A 260 12.60 -1.96 2.72
CA GLY A 260 11.36 -1.19 2.82
C GLY A 260 11.61 0.25 3.24
N LEU A 261 12.46 0.49 4.25
CA LEU A 261 12.83 1.84 4.69
C LEU A 261 13.55 2.66 3.62
N MET A 262 14.25 2.02 2.67
CA MET A 262 14.88 2.69 1.53
C MET A 262 13.92 3.03 0.39
N LEU A 263 12.72 2.43 0.35
CA LEU A 263 11.70 2.78 -0.66
C LEU A 263 10.89 4.03 -0.29
N CYS A 264 11.01 4.49 0.96
CA CYS A 264 10.42 5.71 1.50
C CYS A 264 11.23 6.95 1.09
#